data_AF-A0A068R554-F1
#
_entry.id   AF-A0A068R554-F1
#
_cell.length_a   1.000
_cell.length_b   1.000
_cell.length_c   1.000
_cell.angle_alpha   90.00
_cell.angle_beta   90.00
_cell.angle_gamma   90.00
#
_symmetry.space_group_name_H-M   'P 1'
#
loop_
_entity.id
_entity.type
_entity.pdbx_description
1 polymer ?
#
loop_
_entity_poly.entity_id
_entity_poly.type
_entity_poly.pdbx_seq_one_letter_code
_entity_poly.pdbx_strand_id
1 'polypeptide(L)' 'MINSAWKQETGEIKTPIWGIVGKDDPHVSQDDIMEWKLLTHEFKGCQIADGDHFYLNKNRLEIIKSINGMAINNNEEN' A
#
# COMPACT_ATOMS: atom_id res chain seq x y z
N MET A 1 5.38 -8.16 -12.08
CA MET A 1 6.53 -9.09 -12.00
C MET A 1 7.62 -8.51 -11.11
N ILE A 2 7.46 -8.65 -9.80
CA ILE A 2 8.55 -8.42 -8.85
C ILE A 2 9.67 -9.41 -9.12
N ASN A 3 10.87 -8.89 -9.43
CA ASN A 3 12.04 -9.71 -9.64
C ASN A 3 12.49 -10.34 -8.31
N SER A 4 12.34 -11.66 -8.20
CA SER A 4 12.70 -12.47 -7.03
C SER A 4 14.17 -12.35 -6.61
N ALA A 5 15.04 -11.85 -7.49
CA ALA A 5 16.44 -11.57 -7.16
C ALA A 5 16.58 -10.47 -6.08
N TRP A 6 15.70 -9.45 -6.08
CA TRP A 6 15.76 -8.39 -5.06
C TRP A 6 15.52 -8.92 -3.65
N LYS A 7 14.53 -9.83 -3.48
CA LYS A 7 14.21 -10.41 -2.17
C LYS A 7 15.37 -11.26 -1.62
N GLN A 8 16.19 -11.87 -2.49
CA GLN A 8 17.37 -12.63 -2.07
C GLN A 8 18.52 -11.73 -1.56
N GLU A 9 18.68 -10.52 -2.12
CA GLU A 9 19.77 -9.62 -1.74
C GLU A 9 19.44 -8.75 -0.52
N THR A 10 18.19 -8.28 -0.37
CA THR A 10 17.83 -7.29 0.66
C THR A 10 17.00 -7.86 1.82
N GLY A 11 16.52 -9.10 1.69
CA GLY A 11 15.64 -9.73 2.67
C GLY A 11 14.21 -9.18 2.62
N GLU A 12 13.35 -9.73 3.48
CA GLU A 12 11.95 -9.32 3.59
C GLU A 12 11.79 -8.07 4.47
N ILE A 13 10.90 -7.17 4.06
CA ILE A 13 10.57 -5.98 4.84
C ILE A 13 9.84 -6.41 6.13
N LYS A 14 10.40 -6.03 7.28
CA LYS A 14 9.87 -6.36 8.61
C LYS A 14 8.79 -5.40 9.11
N THR A 15 8.46 -4.37 8.33
CA THR A 15 7.40 -3.42 8.66
C THR A 15 6.15 -3.79 7.86
N PRO A 16 4.94 -3.67 8.46
CA PRO A 16 3.72 -3.89 7.71
C PRO A 16 3.62 -2.93 6.53
N ILE A 17 3.18 -3.43 5.37
CA ILE A 17 2.95 -2.61 4.18
C ILE A 17 1.45 -2.49 3.93
N TRP A 18 1.02 -1.28 3.62
CA TRP A 18 -0.29 -0.99 3.10
C TRP A 18 -0.18 -0.12 1.86
N GLY A 19 -0.95 -0.43 0.83
CA GLY A 19 -0.94 0.29 -0.43
C GLY A 19 -2.16 1.18 -0.61
N ILE A 20 -1.99 2.28 -1.35
CA ILE A 20 -3.09 3.12 -1.85
C ILE A 20 -2.87 3.31 -3.34
N VAL A 21 -3.93 3.17 -4.13
CA VAL A 21 -3.89 3.40 -5.59
C VAL A 21 -5.08 4.22 -6.04
N GLY A 22 -4.89 5.05 -7.06
CA GLY A 22 -5.97 5.77 -7.73
C GLY A 22 -6.80 4.81 -8.57
N LYS A 23 -8.12 4.87 -8.42
CA LYS A 23 -9.08 4.05 -9.17
C LYS A 23 -8.92 4.16 -10.68
N ASP A 24 -8.56 5.36 -11.15
CA ASP A 24 -8.44 5.71 -12.55
C ASP A 24 -6.97 5.94 -12.96
N ASP A 25 -6.00 5.46 -12.17
CA ASP A 25 -4.58 5.55 -12.51
C ASP A 25 -4.28 4.59 -13.69
N PRO A 26 -3.89 5.11 -14.88
CA PRO A 26 -3.63 4.26 -16.04
C PRO A 26 -2.29 3.52 -15.96
N HIS A 27 -1.45 3.82 -14.98
CA HIS A 27 -0.09 3.31 -14.86
C HIS A 27 0.09 2.30 -13.73
N VAL A 28 -0.79 2.33 -12.72
CA VAL A 28 -0.71 1.47 -11.55
C VAL A 28 -2.08 0.89 -11.25
N SER A 29 -2.21 -0.42 -11.36
CA SER A 29 -3.42 -1.14 -11.00
C SER A 29 -3.40 -1.56 -9.52
N GLN A 30 -4.58 -1.94 -9.00
CA GLN A 30 -4.65 -2.59 -7.69
C GLN A 30 -3.83 -3.89 -7.66
N ASP A 31 -3.83 -4.67 -8.75
CA ASP A 31 -3.10 -5.93 -8.82
C ASP A 31 -1.58 -5.73 -8.69
N ASP A 32 -1.04 -4.65 -9.27
CA ASP A 32 0.37 -4.28 -9.11
C ASP A 32 0.74 -4.04 -7.64
N ILE A 33 -0.15 -3.37 -6.90
CA ILE A 33 0.03 -3.13 -5.45
C ILE A 33 -0.12 -4.43 -4.66
N MET A 34 -1.02 -5.32 -5.05
CA MET A 34 -1.20 -6.61 -4.40
C MET A 34 0.04 -7.51 -4.51
N GLU A 35 0.92 -7.31 -5.51
CA GLU A 35 2.21 -7.99 -5.57
C GLU A 35 3.11 -7.66 -4.36
N TRP A 36 2.91 -6.52 -3.69
CA TRP A 36 3.71 -6.11 -2.52
C TRP A 36 3.58 -7.05 -1.31
N LYS A 37 2.55 -7.90 -1.27
CA LYS A 37 2.46 -8.99 -0.26
C LYS A 37 3.65 -9.95 -0.30
N LEU A 38 4.38 -9.98 -1.43
CA LEU A 38 5.56 -10.80 -1.59
C LEU A 38 6.82 -10.15 -0.98
N LEU A 39 6.75 -8.87 -0.59
CA LEU A 39 7.91 -8.08 -0.13
C LEU A 39 7.98 -7.94 1.40
N THR A 40 6.90 -8.21 2.11
CA THR A 40 6.79 -8.06 3.57
C THR A 40 6.20 -9.30 4.20
N HIS A 41 6.59 -9.55 5.45
CA HIS A 41 5.98 -10.57 6.29
C HIS A 41 4.51 -10.24 6.62
N GLU A 42 4.12 -8.97 6.55
CA GLU A 42 2.76 -8.52 6.87
C GLU A 42 2.26 -7.46 5.87
N PHE A 43 1.31 -7.87 5.03
CA PHE A 43 0.63 -6.97 4.10
C PHE A 43 -0.80 -6.71 4.57
N LYS A 44 -1.09 -5.45 4.87
CA LYS A 44 -2.39 -5.01 5.42
C LYS A 44 -3.44 -4.75 4.32
N GLY A 45 -3.09 -4.93 3.05
CA GLY A 45 -4.00 -4.77 1.92
C GLY A 45 -3.76 -3.51 1.08
N CYS A 46 -4.73 -3.21 0.23
CA CYS A 46 -4.71 -2.06 -0.66
C CYS A 46 -6.04 -1.30 -0.60
N GLN A 47 -5.99 0.01 -0.38
CA GLN A 47 -7.13 0.90 -0.54
C GLN A 47 -7.14 1.53 -1.92
N ILE A 48 -8.33 1.60 -2.53
CA ILE A 48 -8.56 2.34 -3.75
C ILE A 48 -9.05 3.74 -3.37
N ALA A 49 -8.39 4.77 -3.86
CA ALA A 49 -8.80 6.16 -3.73
C ALA A 49 -9.41 6.63 -5.06
N ASP A 50 -10.40 7.52 -5.03
CA ASP A 50 -10.97 8.06 -6.26
C ASP A 50 -9.95 8.92 -7.03
N GLY A 51 -9.90 8.79 -8.35
CA GLY A 51 -9.04 9.60 -9.22
C GLY A 51 -7.82 8.88 -9.79
N ASP A 52 -7.07 9.66 -10.57
CA ASP A 52 -5.88 9.25 -11.32
C ASP A 52 -4.62 9.18 -10.45
N HIS A 53 -3.45 9.11 -11.08
CA HIS A 53 -2.13 9.13 -10.44
C HIS A 53 -1.93 10.23 -9.37
N PHE A 54 -2.65 11.36 -9.47
CA PHE A 54 -2.63 12.46 -8.52
C PHE A 54 -3.77 12.39 -7.48
N TYR A 55 -4.34 11.20 -7.22
CA TYR A 55 -5.39 10.97 -6.22
C TYR A 55 -5.08 11.58 -4.84
N LEU A 56 -3.79 11.67 -4.47
CA LEU A 56 -3.32 12.33 -3.25
C LEU A 56 -3.66 13.83 -3.17
N ASN A 57 -3.64 14.52 -4.30
CA ASN A 57 -3.92 15.96 -4.34
C ASN A 57 -5.42 16.24 -4.23
N LYS A 58 -6.24 15.37 -4.79
CA LYS A 58 -7.70 15.53 -4.84
C LYS A 58 -8.38 15.07 -3.53
N ASN A 59 -7.85 14.02 -2.88
CA ASN A 59 -8.51 13.37 -1.73
C ASN A 59 -7.67 13.39 -0.45
N ARG A 60 -6.82 14.42 -0.28
CA ARG A 60 -5.83 14.48 0.80
C ARG A 60 -6.40 14.18 2.19
N LEU A 61 -7.54 14.79 2.55
CA LEU A 61 -8.13 14.62 3.88
C LEU A 61 -8.64 13.20 4.13
N GLU A 62 -9.24 12.58 3.12
CA GLU A 62 -9.72 11.20 3.20
C GLU A 62 -8.55 10.22 3.35
N ILE A 63 -7.49 10.44 2.59
CA ILE A 63 -6.28 9.63 2.67
C ILE A 63 -5.60 9.76 4.03
N ILE A 64 -5.48 10.99 4.57
CA ILE A 64 -4.97 11.21 5.93
C ILE A 64 -5.84 10.48 6.96
N LYS A 65 -7.16 10.56 6.84
CA LYS A 65 -8.09 9.86 7.75
C LYS A 65 -7.86 8.35 7.71
N SER A 66 -7.68 7.79 6.52
CA SER A 66 -7.40 6.36 6.38
C SER A 66 -6.06 5.97 6.99
N ILE A 67 -4.99 6.73 6.70
CA ILE A 67 -3.65 6.54 7.30
C ILE A 67 -3.74 6.52 8.83
N ASN A 68 -4.43 7.50 9.41
CA ASN A 68 -4.62 7.56 10.86
C ASN A 68 -5.40 6.36 11.40
N GLY A 69 -6.45 5.92 10.70
CA GLY A 69 -7.24 4.76 11.08
C GLY A 69 -6.40 3.50 11.23
N MET A 70 -5.51 3.21 10.28
CA MET A 70 -4.69 1.99 10.41
C MET A 70 -3.52 2.17 11.36
N ALA A 71 -2.92 3.36 11.43
CA ALA A 71 -1.83 3.62 12.36
C ALA A 71 -2.29 3.45 13.82
N ILE A 72 -3.53 3.82 14.13
CA ILE A 72 -4.12 3.67 15.46
C ILE A 72 -4.48 2.20 15.72
N ASN A 73 -5.14 1.52 14.78
CA ASN A 73 -5.56 0.13 14.96
C ASN A 73 -4.40 -0.86 15.14
N ASN A 74 -3.19 -0.53 14.69
CA ASN A 74 -2.00 -1.37 14.91
C ASN A 74 -1.45 -1.30 16.35
N ASN A 75 -1.92 -0.38 17.20
CA ASN A 75 -1.45 -0.24 18.59
C ASN A 75 -2.34 -0.94 19.62
N GLU A 76 -3.52 -1.45 19.23
CA GLU A 76 -4.47 -2.09 20.16
C GLU A 76 -4.39 -3.63 20.15
N GLU A 77 -3.58 -4.22 19.26
CA GLU A 77 -3.38 -5.68 19.16
C GLU A 77 -2.06 -6.18 19.78
N ASN A 78 -1.35 -5.35 20.57
CA ASN A 78 -0.11 -5.73 21.30
C ASN A 78 -0.32 -5.83 22.82
#